data_AF-A0A9D1LNW1-F1
#
_entry.id   AF-A0A9D1LNW1-F1
#
_cell.length_a   1.000
_cell.length_b   1.000
_cell.length_c   1.000
_cell.angle_alpha   90.00
_cell.angle_beta   90.00
_cell.angle_gamma   90.00
#
_symmetry.space_group_name_H-M   'P 1'
#
loop_
_entity.id
_entity.type
_entity.pdbx_description
1 polymer ?
#
loop_
_entity_poly.entity_id
_entity_poly.type
_entity_poly.pdbx_seq_one_letter_code
_entity_poly.pdbx_strand_id
1 'polypeptide(L)'
;MVILKSIGAFFTKLWRWIKETAWVQPLLIVGAIFAVIFSIPKITDWVQSMGFGSASRYYAAFQLNLEGETSDIFEFNTKADQATKAINDWSNFENTYDTYDEYIAAMQQSEENPIEKYGEKFFLVYVEGEGCTNCEAAQPGFEALQNYWGTRYIADDGRPFKMYTIFADEDSSNDDDYDIEDDQKAFNRYLDKFADNDFFSQAGGRLADETPYKINASIGDADYENFTNADHTSFSVPTVLLIDFSEQAFDLRSSRPGVSEVIFGVTGNDSNAKAELLLQMWNHTSNDITNPFTDYYVKG
;
A
#
# COMPACT_ATOMS: atom_id res chain seq x y z
N MET A 1 -13.16 -36.25 -20.93
CA MET A 1 -12.09 -37.03 -20.24
C MET A 1 -10.89 -37.41 -21.12
N VAL A 2 -10.87 -37.11 -22.42
CA VAL A 2 -9.73 -37.41 -23.32
C VAL A 2 -8.68 -36.28 -23.36
N ILE A 3 -9.10 -35.03 -23.16
CA ILE A 3 -8.25 -33.83 -23.31
C ILE A 3 -7.24 -33.70 -22.15
N LEU A 4 -7.67 -33.88 -20.89
CA LEU A 4 -6.80 -33.81 -19.70
C LEU A 4 -5.69 -34.89 -19.68
N LYS A 5 -5.96 -36.09 -20.22
CA LYS A 5 -4.94 -37.14 -20.36
C LYS A 5 -3.90 -36.82 -21.43
N SER A 6 -4.27 -36.08 -22.48
CA SER A 6 -3.35 -35.70 -23.56
C SER A 6 -2.37 -34.61 -23.14
N ILE A 7 -2.82 -33.66 -22.31
CA ILE A 7 -1.99 -32.57 -21.79
C ILE A 7 -1.00 -33.12 -20.75
N GLY A 8 -1.45 -34.00 -19.84
CA GLY A 8 -0.57 -34.66 -18.87
C GLY A 8 0.52 -35.54 -19.51
N ALA A 9 0.21 -36.19 -20.64
CA ALA A 9 1.18 -36.98 -21.40
C ALA A 9 2.26 -36.11 -22.09
N PHE A 10 1.93 -34.86 -22.42
CA PHE A 10 2.85 -33.90 -23.02
C PHE A 10 3.84 -33.35 -21.98
N PHE A 11 3.34 -32.91 -20.82
CA PHE A 11 4.19 -32.42 -19.73
C PHE A 11 5.10 -33.50 -19.13
N THR A 12 4.63 -34.75 -19.03
CA THR A 12 5.47 -35.86 -18.55
C THR A 12 6.58 -36.23 -19.53
N LYS A 13 6.34 -36.14 -20.85
CA LYS A 13 7.41 -36.30 -21.86
C LYS A 13 8.41 -35.13 -21.83
N LEU A 14 7.92 -33.90 -21.67
CA LEU A 14 8.76 -32.71 -21.57
C LEU A 14 9.64 -32.78 -20.31
N TRP A 15 9.07 -33.18 -19.17
CA TRP A 15 9.78 -33.34 -17.90
C TRP A 15 10.84 -34.45 -17.97
N ARG A 16 10.53 -35.57 -18.63
CA ARG A 16 11.49 -36.66 -18.81
C ARG A 16 12.63 -36.26 -19.75
N TRP A 17 12.32 -35.50 -20.82
CA TRP A 17 13.32 -34.93 -21.72
C TRP A 17 14.26 -33.94 -21.00
N ILE A 18 13.72 -33.06 -20.15
CA ILE A 18 14.51 -32.15 -19.30
C ILE A 18 15.42 -32.94 -18.35
N LYS A 19 14.92 -34.03 -17.76
CA LYS A 19 15.68 -34.85 -16.79
C LYS A 19 16.80 -35.68 -17.42
N GLU A 20 16.61 -36.19 -18.64
CA GLU A 20 17.55 -37.08 -19.34
C GLU A 20 18.65 -36.31 -20.11
N THR A 21 18.51 -34.98 -20.22
CA THR A 21 19.40 -34.15 -21.02
C THR A 21 20.42 -33.41 -20.13
N ALA A 22 21.62 -33.99 -19.96
CA ALA A 22 22.64 -33.55 -19.00
C ALA A 22 23.12 -32.09 -19.14
N TRP A 23 22.99 -31.47 -20.32
CA TRP A 23 23.35 -30.06 -20.56
C TRP A 23 22.24 -29.06 -20.19
N VAL A 24 20.99 -29.53 -20.04
CA VAL A 24 19.85 -28.69 -19.65
C VAL A 24 19.86 -28.42 -18.14
N GLN A 25 20.43 -29.32 -17.33
CA GLN A 25 20.51 -29.15 -15.87
C GLN A 25 21.27 -27.88 -15.44
N PRO A 26 22.48 -27.57 -15.97
CA PRO A 26 23.14 -26.30 -15.70
C PRO A 26 22.34 -25.09 -16.20
N LEU A 27 21.70 -25.21 -17.37
CA LEU A 27 20.93 -24.12 -17.98
C LEU A 27 19.69 -23.75 -17.14
N LEU A 28 19.04 -24.75 -16.54
CA LEU A 28 17.85 -24.59 -15.70
C LEU A 28 18.21 -23.96 -14.35
N ILE A 29 19.35 -24.34 -13.77
CA ILE A 29 19.90 -23.68 -12.56
C ILE A 29 20.23 -22.22 -12.86
N VAL A 30 20.90 -21.95 -13.99
CA VAL A 30 21.22 -20.58 -14.42
C VAL A 30 19.95 -19.78 -14.69
N GLY A 31 18.94 -20.34 -15.37
CA GLY A 31 17.65 -19.69 -15.61
C GLY A 31 16.87 -19.40 -14.33
N ALA A 32 16.90 -20.31 -13.34
CA ALA A 32 16.29 -20.08 -12.03
C ALA A 32 17.02 -18.98 -11.25
N ILE A 33 18.36 -18.94 -11.30
CA ILE A 33 19.15 -17.86 -10.68
C ILE A 33 18.85 -16.53 -11.35
N PHE A 34 18.79 -16.47 -12.68
CA PHE A 34 18.41 -15.24 -13.39
C PHE A 34 16.96 -14.83 -13.11
N ALA A 35 16.02 -15.78 -13.01
CA ALA A 35 14.66 -15.48 -12.62
C ALA A 35 14.59 -14.88 -11.20
N VAL A 36 15.37 -15.42 -10.26
CA VAL A 36 15.50 -14.85 -8.91
C VAL A 36 16.15 -13.46 -8.96
N ILE A 37 17.25 -13.28 -9.69
CA ILE A 37 17.95 -12.00 -9.82
C ILE A 37 17.08 -10.93 -10.51
N PHE A 38 16.32 -11.29 -11.55
CA PHE A 38 15.40 -10.38 -12.24
C PHE A 38 14.07 -10.17 -11.49
N SER A 39 13.73 -11.07 -10.54
CA SER A 39 12.59 -10.89 -9.64
C SER A 39 12.89 -9.96 -8.46
N ILE A 40 14.18 -9.73 -8.17
CA ILE A 40 14.59 -8.63 -7.30
C ILE A 40 14.36 -7.35 -8.12
N PRO A 41 13.52 -6.41 -7.66
CA PRO A 41 13.37 -5.12 -8.32
C PRO A 41 14.76 -4.55 -8.53
N LYS A 42 15.09 -4.16 -9.76
CA LYS A 42 16.31 -3.40 -9.99
C LYS A 42 16.17 -2.12 -9.16
N ILE A 43 16.91 -2.07 -8.06
CA ILE A 43 17.23 -0.85 -7.34
C ILE A 43 17.88 0.05 -8.40
N THR A 44 17.04 0.89 -9.01
CA THR A 44 17.38 1.79 -10.12
C THR A 44 18.37 2.84 -9.64
N ASP A 45 19.08 3.49 -10.56
CA ASP A 45 20.05 4.55 -10.28
C ASP A 45 19.47 5.70 -9.42
N TRP A 46 18.15 5.83 -9.35
CA TRP A 46 17.41 6.71 -8.45
C TRP A 46 17.58 6.36 -6.94
N VAL A 47 17.67 5.08 -6.57
CA VAL A 47 18.02 4.67 -5.19
C VAL A 47 19.51 4.91 -4.89
N GLN A 48 20.30 5.33 -5.87
CA GLN A 48 21.66 5.83 -5.63
C GLN A 48 21.71 7.37 -5.60
N SER A 49 20.69 8.08 -6.10
CA SER A 49 20.64 9.55 -6.13
C SER A 49 20.10 10.17 -4.85
N MET A 50 19.24 9.51 -4.07
CA MET A 50 18.90 10.03 -2.74
C MET A 50 20.07 9.77 -1.78
N GLY A 51 20.44 10.74 -0.95
CA GLY A 51 21.49 10.65 0.05
C GLY A 51 21.10 9.77 1.25
N PHE A 52 20.76 8.50 1.00
CA PHE A 52 19.99 7.66 1.91
C PHE A 52 20.59 7.47 3.32
N GLY A 53 19.83 7.91 4.33
CA GLY A 53 19.83 7.33 5.68
C GLY A 53 19.25 5.90 5.71
N SER A 54 19.30 5.20 6.85
CA SER A 54 18.82 3.81 6.94
C SER A 54 17.32 3.67 6.71
N ALA A 55 16.53 4.66 7.17
CA ALA A 55 15.08 4.63 7.04
C ALA A 55 14.62 4.74 5.58
N SER A 56 15.24 5.64 4.83
CA SER A 56 14.93 5.89 3.43
C SER A 56 15.22 4.66 2.56
N ARG A 57 16.30 3.90 2.86
CA ARG A 57 16.57 2.61 2.18
C ARG A 57 15.50 1.56 2.46
N TYR A 58 15.01 1.53 3.70
CA TYR A 58 13.95 0.61 4.08
C TYR A 58 12.69 0.91 3.27
N TYR A 59 12.23 2.16 3.24
CA TYR A 59 11.03 2.54 2.50
C TYR A 59 11.18 2.40 0.98
N ALA A 60 12.36 2.67 0.42
CA ALA A 60 12.62 2.54 -1.02
C ALA A 60 12.43 1.10 -1.54
N ALA A 61 12.54 0.09 -0.67
CA ALA A 61 12.29 -1.30 -1.06
C ALA A 61 10.81 -1.57 -1.43
N PHE A 62 9.89 -0.68 -1.09
CA PHE A 62 8.44 -0.81 -1.27
C PHE A 62 7.84 0.23 -2.22
N GLN A 63 8.68 1.02 -2.88
CA GLN A 63 8.24 2.23 -3.57
C GLN A 63 7.38 1.97 -4.80
N LEU A 64 6.31 2.75 -4.89
CA LEU A 64 5.56 3.07 -6.09
C LEU A 64 6.07 4.43 -6.59
N ASN A 65 6.71 4.44 -7.75
CA ASN A 65 7.34 5.64 -8.28
C ASN A 65 6.32 6.64 -8.85
N LEU A 66 6.74 7.90 -8.85
CA LEU A 66 6.10 9.08 -9.44
C LEU A 66 6.84 9.58 -10.69
N GLU A 67 7.83 8.83 -11.17
CA GLU A 67 8.53 9.15 -12.42
C GLU A 67 7.55 9.34 -13.60
N GLY A 68 7.56 10.54 -14.17
CA GLY A 68 6.67 10.98 -15.25
C GLY A 68 5.31 11.49 -14.80
N GLU A 69 5.10 11.77 -13.52
CA GLU A 69 3.81 12.21 -12.97
C GLU A 69 3.31 13.50 -13.62
N THR A 70 1.99 13.61 -13.80
CA THR A 70 1.31 14.76 -14.41
C THR A 70 0.05 15.08 -13.60
N SER A 71 -0.43 16.32 -13.58
CA SER A 71 -1.72 16.65 -12.93
C SER A 71 -2.96 16.33 -13.78
N ASP A 72 -2.84 15.66 -14.94
CA ASP A 72 -4.00 15.29 -15.76
C ASP A 72 -4.81 14.17 -15.10
N ILE A 73 -6.06 14.48 -14.74
CA ILE A 73 -7.00 13.59 -14.06
C ILE A 73 -7.41 12.35 -14.88
N PHE A 74 -7.09 12.30 -16.17
CA PHE A 74 -7.40 11.17 -17.05
C PHE A 74 -6.17 10.30 -17.38
N GLU A 75 -4.97 10.71 -16.97
CA GLU A 75 -3.73 10.00 -17.26
C GLU A 75 -3.16 9.33 -16.00
N PHE A 76 -3.21 7.99 -15.95
CA PHE A 76 -2.74 7.19 -14.81
C PHE A 76 -1.51 6.36 -15.19
N ASN A 77 -0.38 7.05 -15.34
CA ASN A 77 0.81 6.52 -15.99
C ASN A 77 1.85 5.97 -14.99
N THR A 78 1.89 6.52 -13.78
CA THR A 78 2.88 6.12 -12.77
C THR A 78 2.45 4.87 -11.99
N LYS A 79 3.37 4.26 -11.23
CA LYS A 79 2.98 3.12 -10.38
C LYS A 79 2.11 3.58 -9.22
N ALA A 80 2.38 4.78 -8.70
CA ALA A 80 1.56 5.43 -7.69
C ALA A 80 0.15 5.69 -8.22
N ASP A 81 0.02 6.28 -9.42
CA ASP A 81 -1.26 6.49 -10.09
C ASP A 81 -2.10 5.23 -10.16
N GLN A 82 -1.52 4.16 -10.70
CA GLN A 82 -2.24 2.91 -10.91
C GLN A 82 -2.68 2.28 -9.60
N ALA A 83 -1.90 2.44 -8.52
CA ALA A 83 -2.26 1.92 -7.21
C ALA A 83 -3.38 2.75 -6.61
N THR A 84 -3.22 4.06 -6.56
CA THR A 84 -4.17 4.98 -5.94
C THR A 84 -5.49 5.02 -6.70
N LYS A 85 -5.47 4.95 -8.03
CA LYS A 85 -6.68 4.79 -8.85
C LYS A 85 -7.42 3.49 -8.50
N ALA A 86 -6.71 2.36 -8.49
CA ALA A 86 -7.33 1.08 -8.14
C ALA A 86 -7.87 1.09 -6.70
N ILE A 87 -7.19 1.77 -5.77
CA ILE A 87 -7.71 1.97 -4.42
C ILE A 87 -8.96 2.85 -4.44
N ASN A 88 -8.94 3.97 -5.16
CA ASN A 88 -10.05 4.92 -5.25
C ASN A 88 -11.31 4.24 -5.77
N ASP A 89 -11.21 3.60 -6.93
CA ASP A 89 -12.32 2.93 -7.62
C ASP A 89 -12.96 1.83 -6.78
N TRP A 90 -12.18 1.16 -5.94
CA TRP A 90 -12.63 0.01 -5.15
C TRP A 90 -12.83 0.30 -3.68
N SER A 91 -12.59 1.52 -3.18
CA SER A 91 -12.82 1.84 -1.75
C SER A 91 -14.29 1.94 -1.35
N ASN A 92 -15.21 1.71 -2.31
CA ASN A 92 -16.66 1.70 -2.09
C ASN A 92 -17.14 2.93 -1.31
N PHE A 93 -16.54 4.10 -1.55
CA PHE A 93 -16.82 5.34 -0.82
C PHE A 93 -18.31 5.68 -0.81
N GLU A 94 -19.00 5.39 -1.90
CA GLU A 94 -20.43 5.63 -2.08
C GLU A 94 -21.33 4.49 -1.59
N ASN A 95 -20.78 3.42 -1.00
CA ASN A 95 -21.52 2.22 -0.57
C ASN A 95 -22.40 1.63 -1.69
N THR A 96 -21.83 1.49 -2.88
CA THR A 96 -22.50 0.99 -4.09
C THR A 96 -22.92 -0.48 -4.00
N TYR A 97 -22.26 -1.27 -3.14
CA TYR A 97 -22.49 -2.71 -3.01
C TYR A 97 -23.16 -3.05 -1.67
N ASP A 98 -24.21 -3.88 -1.72
CA ASP A 98 -24.97 -4.33 -0.54
C ASP A 98 -24.32 -5.55 0.15
N THR A 99 -23.59 -6.36 -0.62
CA THR A 99 -22.94 -7.58 -0.13
C THR A 99 -21.49 -7.69 -0.57
N TYR A 100 -20.68 -8.38 0.23
CA TYR A 100 -19.27 -8.63 -0.09
C TYR A 100 -19.10 -9.48 -1.36
N ASP A 101 -19.98 -10.46 -1.56
CA ASP A 101 -19.95 -11.32 -2.76
C ASP A 101 -20.15 -10.51 -4.05
N GLU A 102 -21.06 -9.52 -4.05
CA GLU A 102 -21.27 -8.62 -5.20
C GLU A 102 -20.06 -7.71 -5.43
N TYR A 103 -19.52 -7.15 -4.35
CA TYR A 103 -18.34 -6.29 -4.37
C TYR A 103 -17.13 -7.00 -4.99
N ILE A 104 -16.81 -8.21 -4.49
CA ILE A 104 -15.69 -8.99 -5.00
C ILE A 104 -15.94 -9.51 -6.41
N ALA A 105 -17.16 -9.92 -6.74
CA ALA A 105 -17.49 -10.37 -8.09
C ALA A 105 -17.32 -9.24 -9.13
N ALA A 106 -17.65 -8.00 -8.77
CA ALA A 106 -17.40 -6.83 -9.61
C ALA A 106 -15.89 -6.54 -9.74
N MET A 107 -15.16 -6.56 -8.63
CA MET A 107 -13.71 -6.32 -8.61
C MET A 107 -12.94 -7.32 -9.47
N GLN A 108 -13.28 -8.61 -9.38
CA GLN A 108 -12.63 -9.68 -10.13
C GLN A 108 -12.85 -9.58 -11.65
N GLN A 109 -13.87 -8.83 -12.10
CA GLN A 109 -14.12 -8.58 -13.52
C GLN A 109 -13.37 -7.35 -14.05
N SER A 110 -12.80 -6.54 -13.16
CA SER A 110 -12.04 -5.36 -13.55
C SER A 110 -10.61 -5.69 -13.93
N GLU A 111 -10.13 -5.07 -15.01
CA GLU A 111 -8.70 -5.11 -15.39
C GLU A 111 -7.81 -4.41 -14.35
N GLU A 112 -8.41 -3.56 -13.51
CA GLU A 112 -7.73 -2.81 -12.45
C GLU A 112 -7.89 -3.45 -11.06
N ASN A 113 -8.10 -4.77 -10.99
CA ASN A 113 -8.28 -5.49 -9.72
C ASN A 113 -7.10 -5.27 -8.74
N PRO A 114 -7.28 -4.54 -7.63
CA PRO A 114 -6.19 -4.25 -6.70
C PRO A 114 -5.75 -5.49 -5.92
N ILE A 115 -6.61 -6.49 -5.73
CA ILE A 115 -6.28 -7.72 -4.98
C ILE A 115 -5.20 -8.53 -5.70
N GLU A 116 -5.31 -8.66 -7.02
CA GLU A 116 -4.34 -9.40 -7.82
C GLU A 116 -2.99 -8.67 -7.86
N LYS A 117 -3.03 -7.34 -8.01
CA LYS A 117 -1.84 -6.52 -8.25
C LYS A 117 -1.09 -6.14 -6.97
N TYR A 118 -1.82 -5.76 -5.93
CA TYR A 118 -1.27 -5.22 -4.68
C TYR A 118 -1.54 -6.15 -3.49
N GLY A 119 -2.67 -6.85 -3.51
CA GLY A 119 -3.10 -7.75 -2.44
C GLY A 119 -4.41 -7.27 -1.82
N GLU A 120 -5.06 -8.17 -1.11
CA GLU A 120 -6.32 -7.87 -0.42
C GLU A 120 -6.15 -6.88 0.72
N LYS A 121 -4.99 -6.89 1.39
CA LYS A 121 -4.70 -6.01 2.51
C LYS A 121 -3.23 -5.62 2.57
N PHE A 122 -2.95 -4.34 2.75
CA PHE A 122 -1.60 -3.79 2.79
C PHE A 122 -1.57 -2.38 3.39
N PHE A 123 -0.39 -1.94 3.81
CA PHE A 123 -0.14 -0.53 4.13
C PHE A 123 0.25 0.25 2.88
N LEU A 124 -0.32 1.45 2.67
CA LEU A 124 0.21 2.45 1.76
C LEU A 124 0.76 3.60 2.59
N VAL A 125 2.04 3.94 2.42
CA VAL A 125 2.73 4.91 3.29
C VAL A 125 3.33 6.04 2.46
N TYR A 126 2.86 7.26 2.70
CA TYR A 126 3.52 8.46 2.20
C TYR A 126 4.69 8.79 3.11
N VAL A 127 5.88 8.96 2.54
CA VAL A 127 7.13 9.21 3.27
C VAL A 127 7.96 10.27 2.55
N GLU A 128 9.00 10.76 3.21
CA GLU A 128 10.09 11.50 2.56
C GLU A 128 11.40 10.75 2.78
N GLY A 129 12.26 10.80 1.76
CA GLY A 129 13.60 10.22 1.74
C GLY A 129 14.63 11.05 2.49
N GLU A 130 14.56 12.38 2.45
CA GLU A 130 15.51 13.25 3.15
C GLU A 130 14.83 14.19 4.16
N GLY A 131 15.48 14.43 5.30
CA GLY A 131 15.04 15.44 6.26
C GLY A 131 13.82 15.10 7.13
N CYS A 132 13.09 14.01 6.85
CA CYS A 132 11.90 13.65 7.61
C CYS A 132 12.19 12.89 8.91
N THR A 133 12.33 13.65 10.00
CA THR A 133 12.54 13.10 11.36
C THR A 133 11.41 12.14 11.78
N ASN A 134 10.17 12.41 11.38
CA ASN A 134 9.03 11.55 11.71
C ASN A 134 9.07 10.22 10.95
N CYS A 135 9.55 10.23 9.69
CA CYS A 135 9.70 9.04 8.85
C CYS A 135 10.80 8.14 9.41
N GLU A 136 11.92 8.73 9.84
CA GLU A 136 13.01 8.05 10.55
C GLU A 136 12.53 7.47 11.89
N ALA A 137 11.68 8.20 12.62
CA ALA A 137 11.13 7.73 13.88
C ALA A 137 10.14 6.56 13.69
N ALA A 138 9.35 6.56 12.61
CA ALA A 138 8.37 5.52 12.32
C ALA A 138 9.01 4.21 11.83
N GLN A 139 10.12 4.30 11.06
CA GLN A 139 10.69 3.17 10.34
C GLN A 139 11.02 1.94 11.21
N PRO A 140 11.61 2.07 12.42
CA PRO A 140 11.89 0.91 13.27
C PRO A 140 10.64 0.12 13.66
N GLY A 141 9.46 0.76 13.69
CA GLY A 141 8.18 0.10 13.93
C GLY A 141 7.77 -0.81 12.78
N PHE A 142 7.82 -0.28 11.55
CA PHE A 142 7.55 -1.06 10.35
C PHE A 142 8.54 -2.22 10.17
N GLU A 143 9.83 -1.97 10.37
CA GLU A 143 10.86 -3.01 10.24
C GLU A 143 10.68 -4.11 11.30
N ALA A 144 10.37 -3.74 12.55
CA ALA A 144 10.07 -4.73 13.59
C ALA A 144 8.81 -5.54 13.25
N LEU A 145 7.74 -4.88 12.80
CA LEU A 145 6.50 -5.54 12.39
C LEU A 145 6.77 -6.56 11.27
N GLN A 146 7.47 -6.15 10.21
CA GLN A 146 7.82 -7.00 9.08
C GLN A 146 8.69 -8.19 9.50
N ASN A 147 9.78 -7.94 10.23
CA ASN A 147 10.77 -8.96 10.58
C ASN A 147 10.19 -10.06 11.50
N TYR A 148 9.18 -9.73 12.29
CA TYR A 148 8.55 -10.68 13.22
C TYR A 148 7.08 -10.99 12.88
N TRP A 149 6.67 -10.73 11.64
CA TRP A 149 5.32 -11.07 11.15
C TRP A 149 5.08 -12.58 11.20
N GLY A 150 3.89 -12.98 11.67
CA GLY A 150 3.49 -14.37 11.81
C GLY A 150 4.21 -15.15 12.92
N THR A 151 5.12 -14.51 13.66
CA THR A 151 5.82 -15.15 14.79
C THR A 151 5.53 -14.43 16.11
N ARG A 152 5.89 -13.15 16.20
CA ARG A 152 5.56 -12.29 17.34
C ARG A 152 4.31 -11.48 17.07
N TYR A 153 4.23 -10.88 15.89
CA TYR A 153 3.09 -10.09 15.45
C TYR A 153 2.19 -10.97 14.60
N ILE A 154 1.07 -11.39 15.17
CA ILE A 154 0.13 -12.33 14.54
C ILE A 154 -1.08 -11.52 14.10
N ALA A 155 -1.26 -11.37 12.79
CA ALA A 155 -2.47 -10.80 12.24
C ALA A 155 -3.65 -11.74 12.43
N ASP A 156 -4.80 -11.18 12.82
CA ASP A 156 -5.99 -11.97 13.14
C ASP A 156 -6.55 -12.69 11.90
N ASP A 157 -6.32 -12.13 10.73
CA ASP A 157 -6.73 -12.67 9.45
C ASP A 157 -5.70 -13.63 8.80
N GLY A 158 -4.52 -13.80 9.42
CA GLY A 158 -3.46 -14.66 8.92
C GLY A 158 -2.86 -14.22 7.56
N ARG A 159 -3.15 -13.00 7.08
CA ARG A 159 -2.63 -12.49 5.81
C ARG A 159 -1.14 -12.15 5.92
N PRO A 160 -0.38 -12.20 4.80
CA PRO A 160 1.03 -11.80 4.81
C PRO A 160 1.17 -10.29 4.96
N PHE A 161 2.21 -9.85 5.67
CA PHE A 161 2.60 -8.43 5.70
C PHE A 161 2.86 -7.93 4.28
N LYS A 162 2.25 -6.79 3.95
CA LYS A 162 2.48 -6.08 2.69
C LYS A 162 2.46 -4.58 2.93
N MET A 163 3.34 -3.89 2.23
CA MET A 163 3.47 -2.43 2.29
C MET A 163 3.90 -1.90 0.93
N TYR A 164 3.42 -0.71 0.62
CA TYR A 164 3.85 0.13 -0.49
C TYR A 164 4.14 1.54 0.02
N THR A 165 5.08 2.22 -0.63
CA THR A 165 5.47 3.58 -0.25
C THR A 165 5.37 4.53 -1.44
N ILE A 166 5.03 5.79 -1.17
CA ILE A 166 5.10 6.89 -2.14
C ILE A 166 5.97 7.96 -1.49
N PHE A 167 6.99 8.43 -2.20
CA PHE A 167 7.93 9.43 -1.69
C PHE A 167 7.45 10.83 -2.07
N ALA A 168 7.22 11.68 -1.08
CA ALA A 168 6.77 13.05 -1.26
C ALA A 168 7.87 13.97 -1.83
N ASP A 169 9.13 13.54 -1.70
CA ASP A 169 10.34 14.19 -2.22
C ASP A 169 10.94 13.42 -3.41
N GLU A 170 10.15 12.62 -4.13
CA GLU A 170 10.60 11.98 -5.35
C GLU A 170 10.77 13.00 -6.48
N ASP A 171 12.00 13.17 -6.95
CA ASP A 171 12.30 13.84 -8.21
C ASP A 171 11.82 12.99 -9.40
N SER A 172 11.26 13.65 -10.41
CA SER A 172 10.83 13.09 -11.67
C SER A 172 11.52 13.77 -12.85
N SER A 173 11.83 13.02 -13.92
CA SER A 173 12.54 13.58 -15.08
C SER A 173 11.79 14.68 -15.84
N ASN A 174 10.48 14.83 -15.62
CA ASN A 174 9.65 15.89 -16.20
C ASN A 174 9.40 17.07 -15.26
N ASP A 175 10.04 17.14 -14.09
CA ASP A 175 9.83 18.25 -13.14
C ASP A 175 10.22 19.61 -13.75
N ASP A 176 11.30 19.65 -14.53
CA ASP A 176 11.76 20.86 -15.24
C ASP A 176 10.84 21.29 -16.40
N ASP A 177 9.84 20.47 -16.78
CA ASP A 177 8.88 20.80 -17.84
C ASP A 177 7.78 21.76 -17.34
N TYR A 178 7.70 22.01 -16.03
CA TYR A 178 6.68 22.84 -15.39
C TYR A 178 7.21 24.22 -15.00
N ASP A 179 6.45 25.27 -15.35
CA ASP A 179 6.80 26.68 -15.07
C ASP A 179 6.38 27.14 -13.66
N ILE A 180 5.47 26.43 -13.01
CA ILE A 180 4.95 26.74 -11.67
C ILE A 180 5.77 25.95 -10.66
N GLU A 181 6.44 26.64 -9.72
CA GLU A 181 7.32 26.01 -8.71
C GLU A 181 6.65 24.88 -7.93
N ASP A 182 5.36 25.01 -7.65
CA ASP A 182 4.59 23.98 -6.95
C ASP A 182 4.40 22.73 -7.82
N ASP A 183 4.13 22.92 -9.12
CA ASP A 183 3.99 21.84 -10.10
C ASP A 183 5.34 21.21 -10.47
N GLN A 184 6.48 21.79 -10.06
CA GLN A 184 7.81 21.19 -10.28
C GLN A 184 8.07 20.00 -9.36
N LYS A 185 7.16 19.64 -8.47
CA LYS A 185 7.25 18.44 -7.65
C LYS A 185 6.27 17.38 -8.11
N ALA A 186 6.77 16.19 -8.44
CA ALA A 186 5.94 15.06 -8.85
C ALA A 186 4.84 14.74 -7.82
N PHE A 187 5.16 14.82 -6.53
CA PHE A 187 4.18 14.56 -5.48
C PHE A 187 3.04 15.57 -5.43
N ASN A 188 3.29 16.86 -5.67
CA ASN A 188 2.24 17.87 -5.71
C ASN A 188 1.29 17.61 -6.88
N ARG A 189 1.83 17.28 -8.07
CA ARG A 189 1.01 16.89 -9.23
C ARG A 189 0.15 15.66 -8.95
N TYR A 190 0.69 14.69 -8.21
CA TYR A 190 -0.04 13.53 -7.73
C TYR A 190 -1.15 13.91 -6.73
N LEU A 191 -0.86 14.78 -5.77
CA LEU A 191 -1.84 15.26 -4.80
C LEU A 191 -3.00 15.96 -5.49
N ASP A 192 -2.72 16.91 -6.39
CA ASP A 192 -3.73 17.61 -7.19
C ASP A 192 -4.60 16.64 -7.98
N LYS A 193 -3.98 15.71 -8.71
CA LYS A 193 -4.72 14.72 -9.51
C LYS A 193 -5.72 13.94 -8.66
N PHE A 194 -5.29 13.44 -7.51
CA PHE A 194 -6.12 12.60 -6.66
C PHE A 194 -7.06 13.41 -5.76
N ALA A 195 -6.79 14.69 -5.53
CA ALA A 195 -7.77 15.61 -4.96
C ALA A 195 -8.92 15.84 -5.95
N ASP A 196 -8.62 16.09 -7.23
CA ASP A 196 -9.62 16.30 -8.29
C ASP A 196 -10.36 15.01 -8.67
N ASN A 197 -9.78 13.84 -8.40
CA ASN A 197 -10.46 12.53 -8.50
C ASN A 197 -11.19 12.13 -7.20
N ASP A 198 -11.39 13.08 -6.28
CA ASP A 198 -12.10 12.93 -5.00
C ASP A 198 -11.52 11.87 -4.03
N PHE A 199 -10.34 11.31 -4.30
CA PHE A 199 -9.76 10.26 -3.47
C PHE A 199 -9.53 10.75 -2.03
N PHE A 200 -8.85 11.89 -1.88
CA PHE A 200 -8.53 12.45 -0.57
C PHE A 200 -9.77 12.98 0.16
N SER A 201 -10.69 13.63 -0.58
CA SER A 201 -11.92 14.16 0.01
C SER A 201 -12.83 13.04 0.53
N GLN A 202 -12.96 11.94 -0.22
CA GLN A 202 -13.77 10.79 0.18
C GLN A 202 -13.10 9.94 1.27
N ALA A 203 -11.79 9.65 1.14
CA ALA A 203 -11.05 8.93 2.17
C ALA A 203 -11.01 9.73 3.48
N GLY A 204 -10.61 11.00 3.41
CA GLY A 204 -10.53 11.89 4.56
C GLY A 204 -11.89 12.10 5.22
N GLY A 205 -12.93 12.40 4.44
CA GLY A 205 -14.30 12.58 4.94
C GLY A 205 -14.84 11.35 5.66
N ARG A 206 -14.68 10.15 5.09
CA ARG A 206 -15.08 8.89 5.75
C ARG A 206 -14.34 8.70 7.07
N LEU A 207 -13.02 8.94 7.09
CA LEU A 207 -12.19 8.58 8.23
C LEU A 207 -12.24 9.64 9.35
N ALA A 208 -12.44 10.91 9.01
CA ALA A 208 -12.46 12.01 9.96
C ALA A 208 -13.66 11.99 10.91
N ASP A 209 -14.80 11.46 10.48
CA ASP A 209 -16.02 11.42 11.28
C ASP A 209 -16.24 10.07 11.98
N GLU A 210 -15.60 9.01 11.48
CA GLU A 210 -15.98 7.65 11.87
C GLU A 210 -14.84 6.80 12.45
N THR A 211 -13.58 7.22 12.40
CA THR A 211 -12.48 6.37 12.92
C THR A 211 -12.35 6.44 14.44
N PRO A 212 -12.38 5.30 15.16
CA PRO A 212 -12.05 5.24 16.57
C PRO A 212 -10.65 5.79 16.87
N TYR A 213 -9.70 5.60 15.95
CA TYR A 213 -8.34 6.09 16.13
C TYR A 213 -8.29 7.61 16.38
N LYS A 214 -8.97 8.42 15.55
CA LYS A 214 -9.02 9.88 15.72
C LYS A 214 -9.46 10.26 17.14
N ILE A 215 -10.54 9.64 17.61
CA ILE A 215 -11.15 9.92 18.91
C ILE A 215 -10.25 9.42 20.05
N ASN A 216 -9.86 8.16 19.99
CA ASN A 216 -9.16 7.46 21.08
C ASN A 216 -7.71 7.93 21.24
N ALA A 217 -7.03 8.22 20.13
CA ALA A 217 -5.68 8.79 20.14
C ALA A 217 -5.68 10.33 20.27
N SER A 218 -6.87 10.96 20.33
CA SER A 218 -7.04 12.41 20.45
C SER A 218 -6.27 13.18 19.36
N ILE A 219 -6.37 12.71 18.12
CA ILE A 219 -5.73 13.33 16.97
C ILE A 219 -6.44 14.65 16.65
N GLY A 220 -5.66 15.69 16.35
CA GLY A 220 -6.21 17.00 16.00
C GLY A 220 -6.93 16.98 14.65
N ASP A 221 -7.93 17.85 14.48
CA ASP A 221 -8.67 17.96 13.22
C ASP A 221 -7.78 18.38 12.05
N ALA A 222 -6.73 19.17 12.31
CA ALA A 222 -5.82 19.69 11.30
C ALA A 222 -5.14 18.58 10.46
N ASP A 223 -4.73 17.47 11.07
CA ASP A 223 -4.08 16.39 10.30
C ASP A 223 -5.04 15.75 9.30
N TYR A 224 -6.29 15.52 9.72
CA TYR A 224 -7.34 15.01 8.85
C TYR A 224 -7.76 16.04 7.80
N GLU A 225 -7.83 17.32 8.14
CA GLU A 225 -8.13 18.40 7.19
C GLU A 225 -7.03 18.51 6.12
N ASN A 226 -5.76 18.51 6.51
CA ASN A 226 -4.63 18.57 5.58
C ASN A 226 -4.63 17.36 4.63
N PHE A 227 -4.95 16.16 5.14
CA PHE A 227 -5.10 14.97 4.32
C PHE A 227 -6.31 15.06 3.38
N THR A 228 -7.47 15.47 3.89
CA THR A 228 -8.72 15.58 3.12
C THR A 228 -8.58 16.57 1.97
N ASN A 229 -7.85 17.66 2.20
CA ASN A 229 -7.62 18.71 1.21
C ASN A 229 -6.39 18.47 0.34
N ALA A 230 -5.65 17.38 0.56
CA ALA A 230 -4.37 17.10 -0.11
C ALA A 230 -3.40 18.30 -0.08
N ASP A 231 -3.29 18.98 1.07
CA ASP A 231 -2.58 20.27 1.15
C ASP A 231 -1.08 20.15 0.88
N HIS A 232 -0.58 20.72 -0.23
CA HIS A 232 0.83 20.62 -0.64
C HIS A 232 1.84 21.11 0.42
N THR A 233 1.43 22.05 1.27
CA THR A 233 2.31 22.67 2.27
C THR A 233 2.25 21.97 3.61
N SER A 234 1.13 21.32 3.91
CA SER A 234 0.81 20.80 5.23
C SER A 234 0.50 19.30 5.23
N PHE A 235 0.65 18.61 4.09
CA PHE A 235 0.49 17.17 4.00
C PHE A 235 1.48 16.47 4.93
N SER A 236 0.96 15.79 5.94
CA SER A 236 1.78 15.16 6.97
C SER A 236 2.53 13.95 6.41
N VAL A 237 3.83 13.87 6.67
CA VAL A 237 4.64 12.67 6.42
C VAL A 237 5.34 12.19 7.71
N PRO A 238 5.32 10.87 8.01
CA PRO A 238 4.66 9.85 7.23
C PRO A 238 3.14 9.85 7.46
N THR A 239 2.37 9.67 6.39
CA THR A 239 0.95 9.30 6.47
C THR A 239 0.82 7.83 6.11
N VAL A 240 0.20 7.04 7.00
CA VAL A 240 0.01 5.61 6.81
C VAL A 240 -1.47 5.36 6.56
N LEU A 241 -1.79 4.76 5.42
CA LEU A 241 -3.10 4.21 5.13
C LEU A 241 -3.08 2.70 5.32
N LEU A 242 -4.13 2.15 5.93
CA LEU A 242 -4.45 0.74 5.81
C LEU A 242 -5.44 0.57 4.67
N ILE A 243 -5.02 -0.16 3.66
CA ILE A 243 -5.87 -0.59 2.57
C ILE A 243 -6.32 -2.01 2.87
N ASP A 244 -7.63 -2.24 2.99
CA ASP A 244 -8.21 -3.54 3.29
C ASP A 244 -9.48 -3.77 2.46
N PHE A 245 -9.40 -4.65 1.47
CA PHE A 245 -10.51 -5.04 0.61
C PHE A 245 -11.24 -6.28 1.10
N SER A 246 -10.95 -6.76 2.31
CA SER A 246 -11.51 -8.01 2.83
C SER A 246 -12.97 -7.91 3.27
N GLU A 247 -13.60 -9.07 3.42
CA GLU A 247 -14.92 -9.21 4.03
C GLU A 247 -14.97 -8.58 5.42
N GLN A 248 -13.88 -8.70 6.20
CA GLN A 248 -13.81 -8.09 7.53
C GLN A 248 -13.98 -6.57 7.46
N ALA A 249 -13.27 -5.89 6.55
CA ALA A 249 -13.37 -4.45 6.36
C ALA A 249 -14.74 -4.01 5.80
N PHE A 250 -15.32 -4.84 4.92
CA PHE A 250 -16.67 -4.63 4.40
C PHE A 250 -17.74 -4.72 5.49
N ASP A 251 -17.57 -5.65 6.45
CA ASP A 251 -18.51 -5.87 7.53
C ASP A 251 -18.34 -4.93 8.73
N LEU A 252 -17.26 -4.15 8.77
CA LEU A 252 -17.10 -3.09 9.77
C LEU A 252 -18.29 -2.12 9.72
N ARG A 253 -18.55 -1.48 10.87
CA ARG A 253 -19.48 -0.36 10.94
C ARG A 253 -19.10 0.71 9.89
N SER A 254 -20.09 1.12 9.11
CA SER A 254 -19.99 2.03 7.96
C SER A 254 -19.36 1.47 6.67
N SER A 255 -19.02 0.17 6.59
CA SER A 255 -18.42 -0.50 5.43
C SER A 255 -17.19 0.22 4.88
N ARG A 256 -16.00 -0.30 5.18
CA ARG A 256 -14.74 0.37 4.85
C ARG A 256 -13.79 -0.45 4.00
N PRO A 257 -14.25 -1.15 2.95
CA PRO A 257 -13.32 -1.79 2.04
C PRO A 257 -12.46 -0.71 1.34
N GLY A 258 -11.23 -1.05 0.98
CA GLY A 258 -10.25 -0.11 0.42
C GLY A 258 -9.61 0.74 1.52
N VAL A 259 -9.69 2.07 1.46
CA VAL A 259 -9.12 2.90 2.53
C VAL A 259 -9.94 2.74 3.81
N SER A 260 -9.37 2.00 4.77
CA SER A 260 -10.06 1.61 5.99
C SER A 260 -9.62 2.40 7.22
N GLU A 261 -8.33 2.77 7.30
CA GLU A 261 -7.75 3.53 8.41
C GLU A 261 -6.66 4.47 7.89
N VAL A 262 -6.46 5.59 8.60
CA VAL A 262 -5.36 6.55 8.36
C VAL A 262 -4.74 6.97 9.69
N ILE A 263 -3.40 7.03 9.75
CA ILE A 263 -2.65 7.62 10.87
C ILE A 263 -1.54 8.55 10.36
N PHE A 264 -1.25 9.60 11.13
CA PHE A 264 -0.29 10.66 10.79
C PHE A 264 0.94 10.54 11.68
N GLY A 265 1.83 9.62 11.30
CA GLY A 265 2.95 9.18 12.13
C GLY A 265 2.68 7.88 12.90
N VAL A 266 3.74 7.27 13.41
CA VAL A 266 3.67 6.02 14.19
C VAL A 266 4.20 6.28 15.59
N THR A 267 3.28 6.36 16.55
CA THR A 267 3.61 6.64 17.95
C THR A 267 4.05 5.39 18.71
N GLY A 268 4.82 5.59 19.78
CA GLY A 268 5.35 4.50 20.61
C GLY A 268 6.75 4.81 21.11
N ASN A 269 7.07 4.34 22.32
CA ASN A 269 8.35 4.63 22.98
C ASN A 269 9.53 3.86 22.39
N ASP A 270 9.27 2.72 21.75
CA ASP A 270 10.27 1.87 21.10
C ASP A 270 9.72 1.23 19.82
N SER A 271 10.56 0.49 19.10
CA SER A 271 10.18 -0.19 17.85
C SER A 271 9.06 -1.21 18.05
N ASN A 272 8.99 -1.87 19.21
CA ASN A 272 7.97 -2.87 19.46
C ASN A 272 6.61 -2.23 19.70
N ALA A 273 6.56 -1.12 20.45
CA ALA A 273 5.34 -0.37 20.69
C ALA A 273 4.77 0.21 19.38
N LYS A 274 5.65 0.70 18.50
CA LYS A 274 5.27 1.18 17.16
C LYS A 274 4.75 0.05 16.27
N ALA A 275 5.41 -1.10 16.27
CA ALA A 275 4.95 -2.29 15.55
C ALA A 275 3.60 -2.79 16.09
N GLU A 276 3.38 -2.71 17.41
CA GLU A 276 2.10 -3.06 18.03
C GLU A 276 0.98 -2.12 17.57
N LEU A 277 1.22 -0.81 17.53
CA LEU A 277 0.26 0.16 17.00
C LEU A 277 -0.12 -0.17 15.55
N LEU A 278 0.86 -0.51 14.71
CA LEU A 278 0.62 -0.89 13.31
C LEU A 278 -0.12 -2.23 13.20
N LEU A 279 0.15 -3.21 14.06
CA LEU A 279 -0.61 -4.45 14.13
C LEU A 279 -2.06 -4.20 14.58
N GLN A 280 -2.24 -3.33 15.56
CA GLN A 280 -3.56 -2.91 16.04
C GLN A 280 -4.37 -2.22 14.94
N MET A 281 -3.72 -1.37 14.12
CA MET A 281 -4.30 -0.80 12.92
C MET A 281 -4.71 -1.91 11.94
N TRP A 282 -3.80 -2.84 11.64
CA TRP A 282 -4.07 -3.97 10.73
C TRP A 282 -5.29 -4.76 11.16
N ASN A 283 -5.45 -5.05 12.44
CA ASN A 283 -6.54 -5.92 12.91
C ASN A 283 -7.91 -5.22 12.96
N HIS A 284 -7.99 -3.89 12.80
CA HIS A 284 -9.18 -3.01 12.99
C HIS A 284 -9.80 -3.03 14.38
N THR A 285 -9.94 -4.22 14.96
CA THR A 285 -10.64 -4.51 16.20
C THR A 285 -9.75 -5.36 17.11
N SER A 286 -10.01 -5.28 18.40
CA SER A 286 -9.37 -6.10 19.41
C SER A 286 -10.30 -6.24 20.61
N ASN A 287 -10.05 -7.23 21.47
CA ASN A 287 -10.65 -7.26 22.81
C ASN A 287 -9.88 -6.39 23.81
N ASP A 288 -8.76 -5.81 23.39
CA ASP A 288 -7.97 -4.88 24.18
C ASP A 288 -8.59 -3.49 24.15
N ILE A 289 -9.14 -3.05 25.28
CA ILE A 289 -9.74 -1.72 25.47
C ILE A 289 -8.73 -0.57 25.35
N THR A 290 -7.44 -0.86 25.29
CA THR A 290 -6.38 0.13 25.06
C THR A 290 -5.97 0.24 23.60
N ASN A 291 -6.50 -0.63 22.71
CA ASN A 291 -6.30 -0.52 21.27
C ASN A 291 -7.03 0.74 20.76
N PRO A 292 -6.32 1.75 20.21
CA PRO A 292 -6.94 3.00 19.79
C PRO A 292 -7.86 2.82 18.57
N PHE A 293 -7.72 1.73 17.81
CA PHE A 293 -8.60 1.39 16.69
C PHE A 293 -9.87 0.68 17.16
N THR A 294 -9.93 0.19 18.40
CA THR A 294 -11.09 -0.53 18.93
C THR A 294 -12.01 0.42 19.72
N ASP A 295 -13.27 0.56 19.31
CA ASP A 295 -14.38 0.65 20.28
C ASP A 295 -15.80 0.43 19.72
N TYR A 296 -16.06 0.42 18.39
CA TYR A 296 -17.47 0.32 17.92
C TYR A 296 -17.67 -0.23 16.49
N TYR A 297 -16.89 -1.23 16.08
CA TYR A 297 -16.99 -1.78 14.71
C TYR A 297 -17.98 -2.92 14.50
N VAL A 298 -18.66 -3.42 15.55
CA VAL A 298 -19.62 -4.51 15.40
C VAL A 298 -21.00 -3.93 15.01
N LYS A 299 -21.51 -4.30 13.82
CA LYS A 299 -22.94 -4.11 13.47
C LYS A 299 -23.79 -4.72 14.59
N GLY A 300 -24.64 -3.90 15.22
CA GLY A 300 -25.74 -4.39 16.06
C GLY A 300 -26.81 -5.07 15.23
#